data_AF-A0A955TCQ4-F1
#
_entry.id   AF-A0A955TCQ4-F1
#
_cell.length_a   1.000
_cell.length_b   1.000
_cell.length_c   1.000
_cell.angle_alpha   90.00
_cell.angle_beta   90.00
_cell.angle_gamma   90.00
#
_symmetry.space_group_name_H-M   'P 1'
#
loop_
_entity.id
_entity.type
_entity.pdbx_description
1 polymer ?
#
loop_
_entity_poly.entity_id
_entity_poly.type
_entity_poly.pdbx_seq_one_letter_code
_entity_poly.pdbx_strand_id
1 'polypeptide(L)' 'GGYGADVVDPEPIQVDNPLVGLDRVVLTPHIGSRTYESVGRQAMMATQNLIQVLNGKPALAQANEV' A
#
# COMPACT_ATOMS: atom_id res chain seq x y z
N GLY A 1 -15.49 20.67 -10.86
CA GLY A 1 -14.94 19.35 -10.48
C GLY A 1 -13.93 19.51 -9.38
N GLY A 2 -13.54 18.40 -8.76
CA GLY A 2 -12.44 18.31 -7.78
C GLY A 2 -11.68 16.99 -8.00
N TYR A 3 -10.51 16.86 -7.38
CA TYR A 3 -9.64 15.69 -7.48
C TYR A 3 -9.24 15.20 -6.10
N GLY A 4 -9.31 13.88 -5.89
CA GLY A 4 -8.91 13.24 -4.65
C GLY A 4 -8.06 12.02 -4.98
N ALA A 5 -6.88 11.90 -4.35
CA ALA A 5 -5.98 10.78 -4.58
C ALA A 5 -5.21 10.37 -3.32
N ASP A 6 -5.05 9.06 -3.14
CA ASP A 6 -4.17 8.47 -2.12
C ASP A 6 -2.79 8.12 -2.69
N VAL A 7 -2.66 8.10 -4.01
CA VAL A 7 -1.43 7.74 -4.71
C VAL A 7 -1.05 8.83 -5.69
N VAL A 8 0.25 9.02 -5.88
CA VAL A 8 0.81 9.97 -6.84
C VAL A 8 2.01 9.35 -7.54
N ASP A 9 2.50 9.95 -8.62
CA ASP A 9 3.74 9.54 -9.29
C ASP A 9 4.63 10.78 -9.49
N PRO A 10 5.86 10.80 -8.94
CA PRO A 10 6.49 9.79 -8.08
C PRO A 10 6.01 9.86 -6.61
N GLU A 11 6.27 8.78 -5.85
CA GLU A 11 6.14 8.77 -4.38
C GLU A 11 7.52 8.74 -3.70
N PRO A 12 7.75 9.56 -2.65
CA PRO A 12 6.85 10.54 -2.04
C PRO A 12 6.57 11.74 -2.94
N ILE A 13 5.43 12.41 -2.74
CA ILE A 13 5.10 13.62 -3.51
C ILE A 13 6.18 14.70 -3.34
N GLN A 14 6.58 15.32 -4.45
CA GLN A 14 7.50 16.44 -4.43
C GLN A 14 6.76 17.74 -4.07
N VAL A 15 7.45 18.67 -3.41
CA VAL A 15 6.85 19.93 -2.93
C VAL A 15 6.40 20.83 -4.09
N ASP A 16 7.07 20.74 -5.23
CA ASP A 16 6.77 21.48 -6.46
C ASP A 16 5.74 20.78 -7.36
N ASN A 17 5.12 19.70 -6.90
CA ASN A 17 4.07 19.01 -7.65
C ASN A 17 2.88 19.95 -7.89
N PRO A 18 2.35 20.05 -9.13
CA PRO A 18 1.32 21.02 -9.51
C PRO A 18 -0.01 20.84 -8.78
N LEU A 19 -0.23 19.70 -8.13
CA LEU A 19 -1.43 19.42 -7.35
C LEU A 19 -1.36 19.96 -5.91
N VAL A 20 -0.16 20.30 -5.43
CA VAL A 20 0.05 20.80 -4.07
C VAL A 20 -0.49 22.23 -3.95
N GLY A 21 -1.36 22.45 -2.97
CA GLY A 21 -1.91 23.78 -2.65
C GLY A 21 -3.11 24.22 -3.49
N LEU A 22 -3.65 23.36 -4.38
CA LEU A 22 -4.87 23.66 -5.13
C LEU A 22 -6.13 23.52 -4.26
N ASP A 23 -7.01 24.51 -4.28
CA ASP A 23 -8.23 24.58 -3.45
C ASP A 23 -9.20 23.40 -3.59
N ARG A 24 -9.16 22.68 -4.72
CA ARG A 24 -10.10 21.59 -5.05
C ARG A 24 -9.42 20.23 -5.15
N VAL A 25 -8.27 20.09 -4.50
CA VAL A 25 -7.46 18.88 -4.48
C VAL A 25 -7.30 18.39 -3.04
N VAL A 26 -7.54 17.09 -2.83
CA VAL A 26 -7.26 16.39 -1.58
C VAL A 26 -6.28 15.26 -1.86
N LEU A 27 -5.13 15.29 -1.19
CA LEU A 27 -4.10 14.25 -1.32
C LEU A 27 -3.87 13.59 0.03
N THR A 28 -3.76 12.27 0.04
CA THR A 28 -3.32 11.49 1.20
C THR A 28 -2.04 10.72 0.85
N PRO A 29 -1.11 10.51 1.79
CA PRO A 29 0.21 9.97 1.48
C PRO A 29 0.23 8.43 1.50
N HIS A 30 -0.47 7.79 0.56
CA HIS A 30 -0.53 6.33 0.40
C HIS A 30 -0.92 5.60 1.70
N ILE A 31 -2.00 6.08 2.32
CA ILE A 31 -2.49 5.60 3.62
C ILE A 31 -3.76 4.75 3.51
N GLY A 32 -4.23 4.42 2.31
CA GLY A 32 -5.46 3.66 2.11
C GLY A 32 -5.49 2.32 2.86
N SER A 33 -4.33 1.68 3.05
CA SER A 33 -4.21 0.42 3.80
C SER A 33 -3.84 0.57 5.29
N ARG A 34 -3.59 1.79 5.78
CA ARG A 34 -2.94 2.06 7.08
C ARG A 34 -3.92 2.16 8.25
N THR A 35 -4.72 1.13 8.45
CA THR A 35 -5.51 0.94 9.69
C THR A 35 -4.80 0.01 10.66
N TYR A 36 -5.10 0.09 11.96
CA TYR A 36 -4.53 -0.80 12.97
C TYR A 36 -4.76 -2.29 12.64
N GLU A 37 -5.97 -2.61 12.19
CA GLU A 37 -6.36 -3.98 11.86
C GLU A 37 -5.73 -4.45 10.55
N SER A 38 -5.69 -3.59 9.53
CA SER A 38 -5.17 -3.91 8.20
C SER A 38 -3.67 -4.16 8.23
N VAL A 39 -2.89 -3.29 8.90
CA VAL A 39 -1.44 -3.44 9.01
C VAL A 39 -1.08 -4.72 9.75
N GLY A 40 -1.78 -5.03 10.85
CA GLY A 40 -1.57 -6.28 11.60
C GLY A 40 -1.83 -7.53 10.75
N ARG A 41 -2.93 -7.55 9.99
CA ARG A 41 -3.25 -8.68 9.09
C ARG A 41 -2.24 -8.86 7.97
N GLN A 42 -1.78 -7.76 7.36
CA GLN A 42 -0.76 -7.80 6.30
C GLN A 42 0.56 -8.38 6.82
N ALA A 43 1.05 -7.89 7.96
CA ALA A 43 2.29 -8.37 8.58
C ALA A 43 2.18 -9.87 8.93
N MET A 44 1.04 -10.29 9.48
CA MET A 44 0.79 -11.69 9.82
C MET A 44 0.79 -12.59 8.57
N MET A 45 0.06 -12.21 7.52
CA MET A 45 -0.02 -12.97 6.26
C MET A 45 1.37 -13.13 5.61
N ALA A 46 2.14 -12.04 5.54
CA ALA A 46 3.51 -12.07 4.98
C ALA A 46 4.42 -13.03 5.77
N THR A 47 4.36 -12.95 7.11
CA THR A 47 5.16 -13.82 8.00
C THR A 47 4.76 -15.29 7.86
N GLN A 48 3.46 -15.59 7.81
CA GLN A 48 2.94 -16.94 7.64
C GLN A 48 3.33 -17.54 6.29
N ASN A 49 3.22 -16.76 5.20
CA ASN A 49 3.67 -17.19 3.87
C ASN A 49 5.15 -17.57 3.87
N LEU A 50 6.01 -16.71 4.45
CA LEU A 50 7.45 -16.98 4.55
C LEU A 50 7.73 -18.29 5.28
N ILE A 51 7.10 -18.50 6.45
CA ILE A 51 7.26 -19.72 7.23
C ILE A 51 6.81 -20.96 6.46
N GLN A 52 5.69 -20.90 5.73
CA GLN A 52 5.20 -22.06 4.96
C GLN A 52 6.18 -22.45 3.86
N VAL A 53 6.62 -21.48 3.06
CA VAL A 53 7.56 -21.73 1.95
C VAL A 53 8.87 -22.32 2.47
N LEU A 54 9.43 -21.77 3.55
CA LEU A 54 10.67 -22.30 4.15
C LEU A 54 10.53 -23.73 4.69
N ASN A 55 9.30 -24.18 4.99
CA ASN A 55 9.00 -25.54 5.41
C ASN A 55 8.56 -26.47 4.26
N GLY A 56 8.72 -26.05 3.00
CA GLY A 56 8.30 -26.83 1.83
C GLY A 56 6.78 -26.94 1.68
N LYS A 57 6.02 -26.03 2.29
CA LYS A 57 4.55 -25.94 2.18
C LYS A 57 4.17 -24.78 1.25
N PRO A 58 3.00 -24.84 0.59
CA PRO A 58 2.53 -23.73 -0.24
C PRO A 58 2.26 -22.47 0.60
N ALA A 59 2.56 -21.29 0.04
CA ALA A 59 2.14 -20.03 0.64
C ALA A 59 0.60 -19.90 0.61
N LEU A 60 0.02 -19.23 1.61
CA LEU A 60 -1.41 -18.94 1.70
C LEU A 60 -1.90 -18.00 0.60
N ALA A 61 -1.05 -17.05 0.19
CA ALA A 61 -1.39 -16.03 -0.80
C ALA A 61 -0.27 -15.90 -1.86
N GLN A 62 -0.06 -16.97 -2.62
CA GLN A 62 0.88 -16.98 -3.73
C GLN A 62 0.24 -16.34 -4.97
N ALA A 63 0.92 -15.38 -5.59
CA ALA A 63 0.42 -14.67 -6.77
C ALA A 63 0.93 -15.27 -8.10
N ASN A 64 2.08 -15.94 -8.07
CA ASN A 64 2.72 -16.54 -9.23
C ASN A 64 2.75 -18.07 -9.12
N GLU A 65 2.97 -18.74 -10.23
CA GLU A 65 3.40 -20.15 -10.23
C GLU A 65 4.94 -20.18 -10.11
N VAL A 66 5.47 -21.19 -9.41
CA VAL A 66 6.91 -21.39 -9.17
C VAL A 66 7.30 -22.79 -9.59
#